data_AF-A0A3B5ZVD7-F1
#
_entry.id   AF-A0A3B5ZVD7-F1
#
_cell.length_a   1.000
_cell.length_b   1.000
_cell.length_c   1.000
_cell.angle_alpha   90.00
_cell.angle_beta   90.00
_cell.angle_gamma   90.00
#
_symmetry.space_group_name_H-M   'P 1'
#
loop_
_entity.id
_entity.type
_entity.pdbx_description
1 polymer ?
#
loop_
_entity_poly.entity_id
_entity_poly.type
_entity_poly.pdbx_seq_one_letter_code
_entity_poly.pdbx_strand_id
1 'polypeptide(L)'
;MSPSKGVMFYGPPGCGKTLLAKAIANECQANFISIKGPELLPMWFGESEANVREIFDKARGSAPCVLFFDELDSVATQRGNSVGDAGGAADRVLNQLLTEMDGMNAKKIVFIIGATNRPDIIDPALLRPGRLDQLIYIPLPDVESRHQIFRACLRKSPVAKDVDLNALAKYTQGFSGADITEICQRACKYAIRENIEKDMEKERRQKENPEAMEEDEVDEVAEIKAAHFEESMRYARRSVSDADIRKYQAFAQTLQQSRGFGSEF
;
A
#
# COMPACT_ATOMS: atom_id res chain seq x y z
N MET A 1 5.70 -29.66 -11.92
CA MET A 1 4.91 -28.60 -11.27
C MET A 1 5.06 -27.34 -12.09
N SER A 2 3.97 -26.81 -12.63
CA SER A 2 3.98 -25.47 -13.26
C SER A 2 4.04 -24.41 -12.15
N PRO A 3 4.89 -23.38 -12.27
CA PRO A 3 4.97 -22.30 -11.28
C PRO A 3 3.62 -21.56 -11.19
N SER A 4 3.27 -21.10 -9.98
CA SER A 4 2.07 -20.30 -9.76
C SER A 4 2.12 -19.04 -10.64
N LYS A 5 1.05 -18.77 -11.39
CA LYS A 5 1.03 -17.62 -12.32
C LYS A 5 0.70 -16.29 -11.63
N GLY A 6 0.16 -16.32 -10.42
CA GLY A 6 -0.07 -15.09 -9.66
C GLY A 6 -0.54 -15.28 -8.23
N VAL A 7 -0.51 -14.17 -7.50
CA VAL A 7 -0.90 -14.06 -6.09
C VAL A 7 -1.96 -12.97 -5.93
N MET A 8 -2.87 -13.14 -4.97
CA MET A 8 -3.82 -12.12 -4.55
C MET A 8 -3.49 -11.67 -3.12
N PHE A 9 -3.12 -10.40 -2.98
CA PHE A 9 -2.98 -9.71 -1.71
C PHE A 9 -4.33 -9.17 -1.26
N TYR A 10 -4.70 -9.47 -0.02
CA TYR A 10 -5.90 -8.91 0.59
C TYR A 10 -5.64 -8.47 2.03
N GLY A 11 -6.41 -7.49 2.49
CA GLY A 11 -6.33 -7.00 3.86
C GLY A 11 -6.68 -5.52 3.96
N PRO A 12 -6.60 -4.95 5.17
CA PRO A 12 -6.93 -3.55 5.41
C PRO A 12 -6.15 -2.57 4.52
N PRO A 13 -6.72 -1.40 4.22
CA PRO A 13 -6.01 -0.33 3.51
C PRO A 13 -4.80 0.15 4.34
N GLY A 14 -3.81 0.75 3.67
CA GLY A 14 -2.64 1.33 4.34
C GLY A 14 -1.64 0.34 4.94
N CYS A 15 -1.77 -0.97 4.67
CA CYS A 15 -0.88 -2.00 5.22
C CYS A 15 0.23 -2.46 4.24
N GLY A 16 0.48 -1.69 3.17
CA GLY A 16 1.66 -1.91 2.32
C GLY A 16 1.52 -2.94 1.21
N LYS A 17 0.30 -3.34 0.80
CA LYS A 17 0.08 -4.28 -0.32
C LYS A 17 0.80 -3.85 -1.62
N THR A 18 0.60 -2.59 -2.02
CA THR A 18 1.26 -1.98 -3.18
C THR A 18 2.78 -1.86 -2.98
N LEU A 19 3.24 -1.56 -1.76
CA LEU A 19 4.67 -1.46 -1.45
C LEU A 19 5.36 -2.83 -1.52
N LEU A 20 4.69 -3.88 -1.03
CA LEU A 20 5.19 -5.25 -1.08
C LEU A 20 5.31 -5.73 -2.53
N ALA A 21 4.32 -5.45 -3.38
CA ALA A 21 4.39 -5.78 -4.80
C ALA A 21 5.60 -5.12 -5.50
N LYS A 22 5.85 -3.83 -5.21
CA LYS A 22 7.03 -3.11 -5.70
C LYS A 22 8.34 -3.70 -5.16
N ALA A 23 8.37 -4.09 -3.89
CA ALA A 23 9.53 -4.71 -3.27
C ALA A 23 9.88 -6.05 -3.93
N ILE A 24 8.86 -6.89 -4.22
CA ILE A 24 9.04 -8.16 -4.94
C ILE A 24 9.62 -7.91 -6.34
N ALA A 25 9.08 -6.96 -7.09
CA ALA A 25 9.60 -6.64 -8.42
C ALA A 25 11.05 -6.17 -8.38
N ASN A 26 11.41 -5.35 -7.40
CA ASN A 26 12.78 -4.89 -7.20
C ASN A 26 13.73 -6.04 -6.81
N GLU A 27 13.32 -6.90 -5.87
CA GLU A 27 14.11 -8.07 -5.45
C GLU A 27 14.35 -9.04 -6.61
N CYS A 28 13.32 -9.25 -7.44
CA CYS A 28 13.42 -10.10 -8.63
C CYS A 28 14.09 -9.42 -9.84
N GLN A 29 14.50 -8.15 -9.72
CA GLN A 29 15.01 -7.34 -10.85
C GLN A 29 14.09 -7.39 -12.08
N ALA A 30 12.79 -7.37 -11.85
CA ALA A 30 11.76 -7.45 -12.88
C ALA A 30 11.16 -6.07 -13.15
N ASN A 31 10.72 -5.84 -14.39
CA ASN A 31 9.91 -4.67 -14.72
C ASN A 31 8.62 -4.67 -13.90
N PHE A 32 8.12 -3.49 -13.54
CA PHE A 32 6.91 -3.35 -12.74
C PHE A 32 5.88 -2.51 -13.49
N ILE A 33 4.76 -3.13 -13.85
CA ILE A 33 3.61 -2.45 -14.44
C ILE A 33 2.49 -2.47 -13.41
N SER A 34 1.99 -1.28 -13.04
CA SER A 34 0.91 -1.11 -12.08
C SER A 34 -0.30 -0.52 -12.78
N ILE A 35 -1.46 -1.14 -12.59
CA ILE A 35 -2.74 -0.67 -13.10
C ILE A 35 -3.73 -0.64 -11.94
N LYS A 36 -4.48 0.45 -11.80
CA LYS A 36 -5.57 0.51 -10.82
C LYS A 36 -6.85 0.01 -11.47
N GLY A 37 -7.68 -0.71 -10.72
CA GLY A 37 -8.94 -1.25 -11.23
C GLY A 37 -9.82 -0.23 -11.97
N PRO A 38 -10.05 1.00 -11.47
CA PRO A 38 -10.84 2.00 -12.19
C PRO A 38 -10.27 2.39 -13.57
N GLU A 39 -8.96 2.25 -13.78
CA GLU A 39 -8.31 2.53 -15.08
C GLU A 39 -8.68 1.49 -16.15
N LEU A 40 -9.24 0.34 -15.75
CA LEU A 40 -9.72 -0.71 -16.65
C LEU A 40 -11.15 -0.47 -17.15
N LEU A 41 -11.86 0.54 -16.64
CA LEU A 41 -13.24 0.89 -17.01
C LEU A 41 -13.29 2.21 -17.81
N PRO A 42 -12.85 2.27 -19.07
CA PRO A 42 -13.02 3.46 -19.89
C PRO A 42 -14.51 3.76 -20.14
N MET A 43 -14.81 5.04 -20.37
CA MET A 43 -16.17 5.57 -20.57
C MET A 43 -16.85 5.08 -21.88
N TRP A 44 -16.11 4.43 -22.77
CA TRP A 44 -16.57 4.05 -24.12
C TRP A 44 -16.73 2.54 -24.28
N PHE A 45 -17.86 2.13 -24.87
CA PHE A 45 -18.19 0.73 -25.13
C PHE A 45 -17.15 0.08 -26.07
N GLY A 46 -16.52 -1.01 -25.63
CA GLY A 46 -15.59 -1.83 -26.44
C GLY A 46 -14.11 -1.52 -26.26
N GLU A 47 -13.74 -0.31 -25.81
CA GLU A 47 -12.34 0.04 -25.53
C GLU A 47 -11.78 -0.71 -24.32
N SER A 48 -12.62 -1.08 -23.36
CA SER A 48 -12.20 -1.71 -22.10
C SER A 48 -11.50 -3.05 -22.32
N GLU A 49 -11.96 -3.88 -23.26
CA GLU A 49 -11.33 -5.17 -23.56
C GLU A 49 -10.00 -5.00 -24.30
N ALA A 50 -9.94 -4.06 -25.26
CA ALA A 50 -8.72 -3.76 -25.99
C ALA A 50 -7.63 -3.24 -25.04
N ASN A 51 -8.00 -2.38 -24.07
CA ASN A 51 -7.09 -1.89 -23.03
C ASN A 51 -6.50 -3.04 -22.20
N VAL A 52 -7.32 -4.00 -21.77
CA VAL A 52 -6.83 -5.19 -21.05
C VAL A 52 -5.82 -5.97 -21.91
N ARG A 53 -6.11 -6.22 -23.19
CA ARG A 53 -5.17 -6.90 -24.10
C ARG A 53 -3.85 -6.15 -24.22
N GLU A 54 -3.92 -4.83 -24.40
CA GLU A 54 -2.75 -3.97 -24.54
C GLU A 54 -1.86 -3.99 -23.28
N ILE A 55 -2.46 -3.97 -22.09
CA ILE A 55 -1.74 -4.07 -20.81
C ILE A 55 -0.97 -5.39 -20.73
N PHE A 56 -1.60 -6.50 -21.09
CA PHE A 56 -0.95 -7.81 -21.09
C PHE A 56 0.12 -7.94 -22.19
N ASP A 57 -0.11 -7.36 -23.37
CA ASP A 57 0.91 -7.28 -24.42
C ASP A 57 2.14 -6.47 -23.99
N LYS A 58 1.94 -5.33 -23.32
CA LYS A 58 3.02 -4.53 -22.73
C LYS A 58 3.79 -5.33 -21.68
N ALA A 59 3.10 -5.98 -20.74
CA ALA A 59 3.74 -6.83 -19.74
C ALA A 59 4.54 -7.98 -20.38
N ARG A 60 4.00 -8.60 -21.43
CA ARG A 60 4.67 -9.65 -22.21
C ARG A 60 5.84 -9.13 -23.04
N GLY A 61 5.85 -7.87 -23.43
CA GLY A 61 6.98 -7.20 -24.10
C GLY A 61 8.10 -6.83 -23.13
N SER A 62 7.74 -6.56 -21.88
CA SER A 62 8.65 -6.16 -20.80
C SER A 62 9.09 -7.33 -19.89
N ALA A 63 8.98 -8.58 -20.33
CA ALA A 63 9.42 -9.72 -19.51
C ALA A 63 10.95 -9.68 -19.24
N PRO A 64 11.43 -9.99 -18.02
CA PRO A 64 10.66 -10.41 -16.83
C PRO A 64 9.86 -9.24 -16.22
N CYS A 65 8.58 -9.47 -15.93
CA CYS A 65 7.65 -8.41 -15.49
C CYS A 65 6.74 -8.88 -14.36
N VAL A 66 6.56 -8.03 -13.36
CA VAL A 66 5.47 -8.11 -12.38
C VAL A 66 4.33 -7.20 -12.86
N LEU A 67 3.17 -7.79 -13.12
CA LEU A 67 1.94 -7.08 -13.48
C LEU A 67 1.07 -6.96 -12.23
N PHE A 68 0.96 -5.76 -11.69
CA PHE A 68 0.24 -5.45 -10.45
C PHE A 68 -1.10 -4.78 -10.75
N PHE A 69 -2.19 -5.42 -10.32
CA PHE A 69 -3.53 -4.86 -10.35
C PHE A 69 -3.93 -4.42 -8.93
N ASP A 70 -4.02 -3.11 -8.71
CA ASP A 70 -4.50 -2.54 -7.45
C ASP A 70 -6.02 -2.30 -7.51
N GLU A 71 -6.68 -2.28 -6.35
CA GLU A 71 -8.13 -2.03 -6.25
C GLU A 71 -8.97 -2.93 -7.19
N LEU A 72 -8.64 -4.22 -7.26
CA LEU A 72 -9.37 -5.18 -8.09
C LEU A 72 -10.85 -5.30 -7.72
N ASP A 73 -11.21 -4.97 -6.48
CA ASP A 73 -12.59 -4.87 -6.00
C ASP A 73 -13.44 -3.83 -6.74
N SER A 74 -12.84 -2.92 -7.53
CA SER A 74 -13.59 -1.98 -8.37
C SER A 74 -14.09 -2.58 -9.69
N VAL A 75 -13.46 -3.66 -10.19
CA VAL A 75 -13.73 -4.24 -11.51
C VAL A 75 -14.05 -5.73 -11.49
N ALA A 76 -13.63 -6.43 -10.44
CA ALA A 76 -13.77 -7.87 -10.31
C ALA A 76 -14.80 -8.25 -9.26
N THR A 77 -15.91 -7.51 -9.19
CA THR A 77 -17.01 -7.81 -8.28
C THR A 77 -17.80 -9.03 -8.75
N GLN A 78 -18.45 -9.74 -7.83
CA GLN A 78 -19.30 -10.87 -8.17
C GLN A 78 -20.40 -10.48 -9.18
N ARG A 79 -20.52 -11.29 -10.23
CA ARG A 79 -21.48 -11.15 -11.32
C ARG A 79 -22.90 -11.02 -10.78
N GLY A 80 -23.68 -10.08 -11.33
CA GLY A 80 -25.11 -9.95 -11.04
C GLY A 80 -25.49 -9.00 -9.90
N ASN A 81 -24.54 -8.34 -9.22
CA ASN A 81 -24.84 -7.34 -8.19
C ASN A 81 -25.16 -5.93 -8.72
N SER A 82 -25.03 -5.69 -10.02
CA SER A 82 -25.26 -4.39 -10.65
C SER A 82 -26.48 -4.46 -11.57
N VAL A 83 -27.60 -3.87 -11.13
CA VAL A 83 -28.81 -3.69 -11.95
C VAL A 83 -28.61 -2.44 -12.83
N GLY A 84 -28.14 -2.62 -14.07
CA GLY A 84 -27.99 -1.54 -15.05
C GLY A 84 -26.88 -1.76 -16.08
N ASP A 85 -26.86 -0.94 -17.14
CA ASP A 85 -25.95 -1.02 -18.30
C ASP A 85 -24.45 -0.93 -17.93
N ALA A 86 -24.13 -0.35 -16.76
CA ALA A 86 -22.78 -0.28 -16.21
C ALA A 86 -22.24 -1.64 -15.73
N GLY A 87 -23.10 -2.60 -15.37
CA GLY A 87 -22.69 -3.94 -14.95
C GLY A 87 -22.04 -4.76 -16.08
N GLY A 88 -22.52 -4.57 -17.31
CA GLY A 88 -22.00 -5.30 -18.48
C GLY A 88 -20.56 -4.92 -18.85
N ALA A 89 -20.12 -3.69 -18.56
CA ALA A 89 -18.75 -3.26 -18.83
C ALA A 89 -17.74 -3.95 -17.89
N ALA A 90 -18.03 -3.97 -16.59
CA ALA A 90 -17.21 -4.67 -15.60
C ALA A 90 -17.14 -6.18 -15.87
N ASP A 91 -18.28 -6.81 -16.21
CA ASP A 91 -18.32 -8.23 -16.54
C ASP A 91 -17.47 -8.56 -17.80
N ARG A 92 -17.50 -7.71 -18.83
CA ARG A 92 -16.65 -7.88 -20.03
C ARG A 92 -15.17 -7.74 -19.70
N VAL A 93 -14.78 -6.72 -18.92
CA VAL A 93 -13.41 -6.51 -18.47
C VAL A 93 -12.92 -7.71 -17.66
N LEU A 94 -13.73 -8.19 -16.72
CA LEU A 94 -13.42 -9.37 -15.93
C LEU A 94 -13.23 -10.61 -16.82
N ASN A 95 -14.13 -10.87 -17.75
CA ASN A 95 -13.98 -12.00 -18.68
C ASN A 95 -12.72 -11.88 -19.55
N GLN A 96 -12.36 -10.67 -19.99
CA GLN A 96 -11.12 -10.46 -20.74
C GLN A 96 -9.88 -10.66 -19.87
N LEU A 97 -9.88 -10.19 -18.61
CA LEU A 97 -8.81 -10.46 -17.64
C LEU A 97 -8.62 -11.98 -17.46
N LEU A 98 -9.71 -12.73 -17.25
CA LEU A 98 -9.66 -14.18 -17.12
C LEU A 98 -9.07 -14.85 -18.36
N THR A 99 -9.47 -14.38 -19.55
CA THR A 99 -8.99 -14.89 -20.84
C THR A 99 -7.48 -14.64 -21.01
N GLU A 100 -7.00 -13.44 -20.70
CA GLU A 100 -5.57 -13.13 -20.77
C GLU A 100 -4.75 -13.96 -19.77
N MET A 101 -5.25 -14.13 -18.54
CA MET A 101 -4.59 -14.95 -17.51
C MET A 101 -4.46 -16.41 -17.92
N ASP A 102 -5.52 -16.99 -18.50
CA ASP A 102 -5.52 -18.37 -19.00
C ASP A 102 -4.60 -18.51 -20.22
N GLY A 103 -4.59 -17.50 -21.10
CA GLY A 103 -3.78 -17.42 -22.32
C GLY A 103 -2.29 -17.16 -22.09
N MET A 104 -1.87 -16.84 -20.85
CA MET A 104 -0.45 -16.65 -20.54
C MET A 104 0.32 -17.97 -20.65
N ASN A 105 1.12 -18.09 -21.72
CA ASN A 105 2.04 -19.20 -21.93
C ASN A 105 3.24 -19.13 -20.97
N ALA A 106 3.67 -20.28 -20.45
CA ALA A 106 4.80 -20.42 -19.52
C ALA A 106 6.17 -19.95 -20.05
N LYS A 107 6.27 -19.61 -21.35
CA LYS A 107 7.51 -19.15 -21.97
C LYS A 107 7.86 -17.69 -21.64
N LYS A 108 6.88 -16.87 -21.25
CA LYS A 108 7.12 -15.47 -20.85
C LYS A 108 7.00 -15.35 -19.33
N ILE A 109 8.03 -14.81 -18.69
CA ILE A 109 8.11 -14.66 -17.23
C ILE A 109 7.32 -13.41 -16.82
N VAL A 110 5.99 -13.52 -16.85
CA VAL A 110 5.08 -12.49 -16.32
C VAL A 110 4.42 -13.05 -15.07
N PHE A 111 4.60 -12.35 -13.94
CA PHE A 111 4.01 -12.72 -12.66
C PHE A 111 2.90 -11.73 -12.29
N ILE A 112 1.70 -12.22 -12.02
CA ILE A 112 0.55 -11.35 -11.72
C ILE A 112 0.37 -11.22 -10.22
N ILE A 113 0.21 -9.99 -9.74
CA ILE A 113 -0.14 -9.68 -8.35
C ILE A 113 -1.45 -8.89 -8.37
N GLY A 114 -2.51 -9.42 -7.78
CA GLY A 114 -3.74 -8.67 -7.51
C GLY A 114 -3.74 -8.12 -6.08
N ALA A 115 -4.31 -6.94 -5.86
CA ALA A 115 -4.56 -6.41 -4.53
C ALA A 115 -6.02 -5.95 -4.37
N THR A 116 -6.60 -6.21 -3.21
CA THR A 116 -7.97 -5.80 -2.87
C THR A 116 -8.10 -5.44 -1.40
N ASN A 117 -8.98 -4.49 -1.08
CA ASN A 117 -9.42 -4.21 0.27
C ASN A 117 -10.74 -4.94 0.60
N ARG A 118 -11.45 -5.48 -0.39
CA ARG A 118 -12.75 -6.13 -0.22
C ARG A 118 -12.72 -7.53 -0.84
N PRO A 119 -12.08 -8.50 -0.17
CA PRO A 119 -11.94 -9.83 -0.75
C PRO A 119 -13.27 -10.62 -0.76
N ASP A 120 -14.26 -10.20 0.02
CA ASP A 120 -15.61 -10.75 0.11
C ASP A 120 -16.41 -10.61 -1.20
N ILE A 121 -16.13 -9.58 -2.00
CA ILE A 121 -16.87 -9.31 -3.24
C ILE A 121 -16.14 -9.76 -4.50
N ILE A 122 -14.93 -10.31 -4.39
CA ILE A 122 -14.14 -10.74 -5.54
C ILE A 122 -14.78 -11.95 -6.22
N ASP A 123 -14.85 -11.95 -7.56
CA ASP A 123 -15.31 -13.10 -8.34
C ASP A 123 -14.38 -14.33 -8.08
N PRO A 124 -14.91 -15.45 -7.56
CA PRO A 124 -14.13 -16.65 -7.28
C PRO A 124 -13.43 -17.25 -8.50
N ALA A 125 -13.86 -16.92 -9.72
CA ALA A 125 -13.20 -17.32 -10.95
C ALA A 125 -11.75 -16.82 -11.02
N LEU A 126 -11.42 -15.66 -10.46
CA LEU A 126 -10.04 -15.16 -10.40
C LEU A 126 -9.12 -16.02 -9.51
N LEU A 127 -9.71 -16.68 -8.51
CA LEU A 127 -8.98 -17.44 -7.49
C LEU A 127 -8.80 -18.93 -7.85
N ARG A 128 -9.22 -19.34 -9.05
CA ARG A 128 -9.09 -20.73 -9.53
C ARG A 128 -7.63 -21.06 -9.84
N PRO A 129 -7.22 -22.35 -9.71
CA PRO A 129 -5.88 -22.81 -10.05
C PRO A 129 -5.41 -22.33 -11.42
N GLY A 130 -4.18 -21.81 -11.49
CA GLY A 130 -3.59 -21.26 -12.71
C GLY A 130 -3.84 -19.75 -12.94
N ARG A 131 -4.58 -19.09 -12.04
CA ARG A 131 -4.84 -17.63 -12.06
C ARG A 131 -4.21 -16.96 -10.82
N LEU A 132 -5.01 -16.34 -9.95
CA LEU A 132 -4.58 -15.80 -8.64
C LEU A 132 -4.83 -16.84 -7.55
N ASP A 133 -4.20 -18.00 -7.69
CA ASP A 133 -4.51 -19.17 -6.86
C ASP A 133 -3.86 -19.12 -5.48
N GLN A 134 -2.90 -18.24 -5.23
CA GLN A 134 -2.30 -17.99 -3.92
C GLN A 134 -2.90 -16.73 -3.28
N LEU A 135 -3.65 -16.88 -2.18
CA LEU A 135 -4.17 -15.74 -1.42
C LEU A 135 -3.28 -15.47 -0.21
N ILE A 136 -2.81 -14.24 -0.08
CA ILE A 136 -1.93 -13.82 1.01
C ILE A 136 -2.63 -12.69 1.78
N TYR A 137 -2.88 -12.94 3.06
CA TYR A 137 -3.42 -11.94 3.99
C TYR A 137 -2.32 -11.00 4.44
N ILE A 138 -2.55 -9.69 4.30
CA ILE A 138 -1.66 -8.64 4.79
C ILE A 138 -2.35 -7.96 5.98
N PRO A 139 -2.01 -8.34 7.23
CA PRO A 139 -2.65 -7.82 8.43
C PRO A 139 -2.20 -6.41 8.79
N LEU A 140 -2.83 -5.83 9.82
CA LEU A 140 -2.28 -4.66 10.51
C LEU A 140 -0.95 -5.02 11.19
N PRO A 141 -0.01 -4.06 11.27
CA PRO A 141 1.30 -4.30 11.87
C PRO A 141 1.21 -4.56 13.38
N ASP A 142 1.95 -5.56 13.85
CA ASP A 142 2.20 -5.80 15.27
C ASP A 142 3.19 -4.77 15.86
N VAL A 143 3.51 -4.89 17.16
CA VAL A 143 4.37 -3.90 17.84
C VAL A 143 5.75 -3.79 17.19
N GLU A 144 6.36 -4.92 16.83
CA GLU A 144 7.68 -4.95 16.20
C GLU A 144 7.64 -4.37 14.79
N SER A 145 6.63 -4.75 14.00
CA SER A 145 6.39 -4.21 12.66
C SER A 145 6.17 -2.71 12.71
N ARG A 146 5.42 -2.18 13.68
CA ARG A 146 5.23 -0.73 13.86
C ARG A 146 6.55 -0.02 14.16
N HIS A 147 7.38 -0.60 15.04
CA HIS A 147 8.72 -0.06 15.30
C HIS A 147 9.57 -0.01 14.01
N GLN A 148 9.56 -1.06 13.20
CA GLN A 148 10.26 -1.07 11.91
C GLN A 148 9.68 -0.06 10.92
N ILE A 149 8.36 0.14 10.90
CA ILE A 149 7.71 1.16 10.06
C ILE A 149 8.17 2.57 10.48
N PHE A 150 8.16 2.89 11.79
CA PHE A 150 8.69 4.16 12.29
C PHE A 150 10.15 4.37 11.85
N ARG A 151 10.99 3.35 12.04
CA ARG A 151 12.40 3.38 11.61
C ARG A 151 12.55 3.58 10.10
N ALA A 152 11.73 2.92 9.29
CA ALA A 152 11.76 3.04 7.84
C ALA A 152 11.32 4.43 7.36
N CYS A 153 10.25 4.98 7.95
CA CYS A 153 9.75 6.32 7.65
C CYS A 153 10.78 7.41 7.99
N LEU A 154 11.49 7.26 9.10
CA LEU A 154 12.44 8.24 9.62
C LEU A 154 13.89 8.01 9.16
N ARG A 155 14.16 6.99 8.35
CA ARG A 155 15.52 6.56 7.95
C ARG A 155 16.39 7.66 7.36
N LYS A 156 15.80 8.66 6.72
CA LYS A 156 16.49 9.78 6.07
C LYS A 156 16.22 11.13 6.74
N SER A 157 15.71 11.12 7.97
CA SER A 157 15.31 12.33 8.69
C SER A 157 16.20 12.52 9.93
N PRO A 158 16.57 13.78 10.26
CA PRO A 158 17.24 14.09 11.52
C PRO A 158 16.23 13.96 12.66
N VAL A 159 16.44 12.98 13.55
CA VAL A 159 15.56 12.71 14.69
C VAL A 159 16.38 12.86 15.96
N ALA A 160 15.86 13.62 16.93
CA ALA A 160 16.53 13.88 18.18
C ALA A 160 16.67 12.59 19.01
N LYS A 161 17.75 12.51 19.81
CA LYS A 161 18.12 11.32 20.59
C LYS A 161 17.11 10.96 21.69
N ASP A 162 16.27 11.91 22.08
CA ASP A 162 15.24 11.75 23.10
C ASP A 162 13.95 11.10 22.57
N VAL A 163 13.84 10.88 21.25
CA VAL A 163 12.69 10.23 20.63
C VAL A 163 12.76 8.70 20.78
N ASP A 164 11.91 8.14 21.65
CA ASP A 164 11.80 6.68 21.81
C ASP A 164 10.78 6.06 20.84
N LEU A 165 11.29 5.50 19.72
CA LEU A 165 10.47 4.78 18.74
C LEU A 165 9.77 3.53 19.31
N ASN A 166 10.31 2.90 20.36
CA ASN A 166 9.66 1.75 21.00
C ASN A 166 8.41 2.19 21.77
N ALA A 167 8.48 3.33 22.46
CA ALA A 167 7.31 3.93 23.09
C ALA A 167 6.25 4.26 22.04
N LEU A 168 6.63 4.93 20.94
CA LEU A 168 5.67 5.26 19.86
C LEU A 168 5.00 4.01 19.28
N ALA A 169 5.75 2.93 19.07
CA ALA A 169 5.20 1.66 18.58
C ALA A 169 4.19 1.02 19.56
N LYS A 170 4.41 1.15 20.88
CA LYS A 170 3.47 0.66 21.90
C LYS A 170 2.17 1.46 21.93
N TYR A 171 2.24 2.79 21.82
CA TYR A 171 1.06 3.65 21.87
C TYR A 171 0.23 3.70 20.57
N THR A 172 0.74 3.13 19.48
CA THR A 172 0.07 3.11 18.16
C THR A 172 -0.62 1.78 17.85
N GLN A 173 -1.16 1.10 18.86
CA GLN A 173 -1.88 -0.15 18.65
C GLN A 173 -3.08 0.05 17.70
N GLY A 174 -3.16 -0.80 16.67
CA GLY A 174 -4.25 -0.76 15.69
C GLY A 174 -4.11 0.32 14.60
N PHE A 175 -2.97 0.99 14.52
CA PHE A 175 -2.62 1.89 13.42
C PHE A 175 -2.11 1.12 12.21
N SER A 176 -2.50 1.57 11.01
CA SER A 176 -1.94 1.07 9.75
C SER A 176 -0.55 1.65 9.48
N GLY A 177 0.17 1.11 8.51
CA GLY A 177 1.45 1.69 8.06
C GLY A 177 1.28 3.10 7.49
N ALA A 178 0.15 3.37 6.84
CA ALA A 178 -0.21 4.71 6.36
C ALA A 178 -0.44 5.68 7.52
N ASP A 179 -1.14 5.25 8.58
CA ASP A 179 -1.40 6.09 9.76
C ASP A 179 -0.08 6.47 10.45
N ILE A 180 0.85 5.52 10.59
CA ILE A 180 2.18 5.77 11.15
C ILE A 180 3.00 6.71 10.27
N THR A 181 2.95 6.52 8.95
CA THR A 181 3.61 7.41 7.99
C THR A 181 3.09 8.84 8.13
N GLU A 182 1.77 9.01 8.29
CA GLU A 182 1.16 10.31 8.51
C GLU A 182 1.64 10.97 9.82
N ILE A 183 1.76 10.20 10.91
CA ILE A 183 2.33 10.70 12.17
C ILE A 183 3.75 11.24 11.94
N CYS A 184 4.62 10.47 11.28
CA CYS A 184 5.99 10.89 10.98
C CYS A 184 6.03 12.16 10.10
N GLN A 185 5.16 12.25 9.09
CA GLN A 185 5.06 13.42 8.22
C GLN A 185 4.60 14.67 8.96
N ARG A 186 3.61 14.53 9.86
CA ARG A 186 3.12 15.65 10.68
C ARG A 186 4.18 16.12 11.68
N ALA A 187 4.86 15.19 12.36
CA ALA A 187 5.98 15.51 13.25
C ALA A 187 7.09 16.29 12.51
N CYS A 188 7.46 15.84 11.31
CA CYS A 188 8.42 16.56 10.45
C CYS A 188 7.94 17.97 10.08
N LYS A 189 6.66 18.15 9.74
CA LYS A 189 6.09 19.47 9.45
C LYS A 189 6.12 20.39 10.68
N TYR A 190 5.88 19.87 11.88
CA TYR A 190 5.99 20.67 13.11
C TYR A 190 7.42 21.11 13.38
N ALA A 191 8.40 20.22 13.16
CA ALA A 191 9.82 20.57 13.27
C ALA A 191 10.23 21.69 12.30
N ILE A 192 9.82 21.57 11.03
CA ILE A 192 10.07 22.61 10.02
C ILE A 192 9.44 23.94 10.41
N ARG A 193 8.20 23.91 10.92
CA ARG A 193 7.50 25.13 11.35
C ARG A 193 8.19 25.80 12.54
N GLU A 194 8.61 25.04 13.55
CA GLU A 194 9.38 25.56 14.69
C GLU A 194 10.70 26.21 14.22
N ASN A 195 11.38 25.60 13.24
CA ASN A 195 12.64 26.16 12.74
C ASN A 195 12.43 27.48 12.01
N ILE A 196 11.43 27.55 11.12
CA ILE A 196 11.09 28.79 10.41
C ILE A 196 10.71 29.91 11.40
N GLU A 197 9.94 29.60 12.44
CA GLU A 197 9.56 30.57 13.47
C GLU A 197 10.81 31.09 14.23
N LYS A 198 11.77 30.22 14.53
CA LYS A 198 13.06 30.62 15.15
C LYS A 198 13.92 31.48 14.24
N ASP A 199 14.04 31.14 12.96
CA ASP A 199 14.82 31.93 12.00
C ASP A 199 14.23 33.33 11.86
N MET A 200 12.90 33.44 11.79
CA MET A 200 12.22 34.74 11.76
C MET A 200 12.43 35.55 13.05
N GLU A 201 12.47 34.92 14.22
CA GLU A 201 12.76 35.60 15.49
C GLU A 201 14.21 36.07 15.57
N LYS A 202 15.17 35.26 15.09
CA LYS A 202 16.58 35.64 14.97
C LYS A 202 16.75 36.85 14.07
N GLU A 203 16.15 36.84 12.88
CA GLU A 203 16.18 37.98 11.95
C GLU A 203 15.58 39.26 12.55
N ARG A 204 14.48 39.15 13.32
CA ARG A 204 13.88 40.31 14.01
C ARG A 204 14.83 40.86 15.07
N ARG A 205 15.43 39.99 15.89
CA ARG A 205 16.37 40.38 16.94
C ARG A 205 17.62 41.05 16.37
N GLN A 206 18.14 40.55 15.25
CA GLN A 206 19.27 41.17 14.54
C GLN A 206 18.92 42.57 14.00
N LYS A 207 17.69 42.78 13.49
CA LYS A 207 17.22 44.11 13.06
C LYS A 207 17.05 45.08 14.22
N GLU A 208 16.63 44.61 15.39
CA GLU A 208 16.41 45.43 16.58
C GLU A 208 17.71 45.79 17.31
N ASN A 209 18.76 44.96 17.21
CA ASN A 209 20.04 45.22 17.85
C ASN A 209 21.25 44.81 16.97
N PRO A 210 21.64 45.65 15.99
CA PRO A 210 22.67 45.32 14.99
C PRO A 210 24.11 45.26 15.54
N GLU A 211 24.35 45.72 16.78
CA GLU A 211 25.67 45.66 17.44
C GLU A 211 25.86 44.38 18.28
N ALA A 212 24.83 43.54 18.42
CA ALA A 212 24.98 42.24 19.04
C ALA A 212 25.85 41.35 18.14
N MET A 213 27.05 40.97 18.62
CA MET A 213 27.94 40.07 17.91
C MET A 213 27.17 38.81 17.47
N GLU A 214 27.19 38.52 16.17
CA GLU A 214 26.83 37.20 15.67
C GLU A 214 27.85 36.22 16.26
N GLU A 215 27.45 35.48 17.30
CA GLU A 215 28.12 34.21 17.56
C GLU A 215 27.95 33.38 16.28
N ASP A 216 29.02 32.77 15.79
CA ASP A 216 29.00 31.77 14.71
C ASP A 216 28.16 30.57 15.17
N GLU A 217 26.84 30.75 15.30
CA GLU A 217 25.89 29.67 15.51
C GLU A 217 25.88 28.89 14.21
N VAL A 218 26.63 27.79 14.23
CA VAL A 218 26.56 26.74 13.22
C VAL A 218 25.08 26.45 13.00
N ASP A 219 24.64 26.51 11.74
CA ASP A 219 23.27 26.20 11.33
C ASP A 219 22.99 24.72 11.68
N GLU A 220 22.57 24.47 12.91
CA GLU A 220 22.29 23.14 13.42
C GLU A 220 21.11 22.59 12.65
N VAL A 221 21.32 21.43 12.01
CA VAL A 221 20.27 20.74 11.26
C VAL A 221 19.09 20.52 12.20
N ALA A 222 17.95 21.15 11.90
CA ALA A 222 16.75 21.05 12.72
C ALA A 222 16.31 19.58 12.89
N GLU A 223 16.36 19.09 14.12
CA GLU A 223 15.96 17.73 14.47
C GLU A 223 14.47 17.64 14.81
N ILE A 224 13.85 16.50 14.49
CA ILE A 224 12.50 16.16 14.93
C ILE A 224 12.56 15.70 16.38
N LYS A 225 11.87 16.42 17.28
CA LYS A 225 11.88 16.21 18.74
C LYS A 225 10.67 15.41 19.21
N ALA A 226 10.72 14.91 20.45
CA ALA A 226 9.61 14.22 21.10
C ALA A 226 8.31 15.06 21.11
N ALA A 227 8.40 16.36 21.37
CA ALA A 227 7.26 17.28 21.37
C ALA A 227 6.50 17.32 20.03
N HIS A 228 7.20 17.16 18.89
CA HIS A 228 6.56 17.13 17.58
C HIS A 228 5.74 15.85 17.38
N PHE A 229 6.22 14.72 17.90
CA PHE A 229 5.48 13.46 17.90
C PHE A 229 4.28 13.50 18.84
N GLU A 230 4.44 14.08 20.03
CA GLU A 230 3.32 14.28 20.97
C GLU A 230 2.20 15.10 20.34
N GLU A 231 2.53 16.23 19.70
CA GLU A 231 1.56 17.07 19.01
C GLU A 231 0.92 16.33 17.83
N SER A 232 1.71 15.58 17.05
CA SER A 232 1.19 14.76 15.97
C SER A 232 0.23 13.66 16.44
N MET A 233 0.51 13.05 17.59
CA MET A 233 -0.30 11.97 18.14
C MET A 233 -1.67 12.44 18.63
N ARG A 234 -1.81 13.69 19.09
CA ARG A 234 -3.10 14.27 19.51
C ARG A 234 -4.16 14.22 18.42
N TYR A 235 -3.74 14.37 17.16
CA TYR A 235 -4.64 14.37 16.00
C TYR A 235 -4.60 13.06 15.21
N ALA A 236 -3.86 12.07 15.68
CA ALA A 236 -3.71 10.80 14.99
C ALA A 236 -4.95 9.92 15.25
N ARG A 237 -5.53 9.36 14.18
CA ARG A 237 -6.70 8.49 14.27
C ARG A 237 -6.43 7.21 13.50
N ARG A 238 -6.90 6.10 14.04
CA ARG A 238 -6.89 4.81 13.35
C ARG A 238 -7.79 4.89 12.13
N SER A 239 -7.26 4.56 10.95
CA SER A 239 -8.05 4.51 9.72
C SER A 239 -8.91 3.24 9.59
N VAL A 240 -8.58 2.20 10.36
CA VAL A 240 -9.24 0.88 10.29
C VAL A 240 -9.95 0.57 11.61
N SER A 241 -11.26 0.28 11.51
CA SER A 241 -12.10 -0.05 12.66
C SER A 241 -11.90 -1.50 13.13
N ASP A 242 -12.18 -1.77 14.41
CA ASP A 242 -12.12 -3.14 14.96
C ASP A 242 -13.14 -4.08 14.29
N ALA A 243 -14.27 -3.53 13.81
CA ALA A 243 -15.26 -4.30 13.07
C ALA A 243 -14.70 -4.79 11.72
N ASP A 244 -13.95 -3.96 11.01
CA ASP A 244 -13.36 -4.33 9.73
C ASP A 244 -12.22 -5.34 9.91
N ILE A 245 -11.42 -5.20 10.97
CA ILE A 245 -10.39 -6.19 11.33
C ILE A 245 -11.01 -7.59 11.50
N ARG A 246 -12.13 -7.68 12.22
CA ARG A 246 -12.85 -8.95 12.42
C ARG A 246 -13.35 -9.55 11.11
N LYS A 247 -13.82 -8.73 10.16
CA LYS A 247 -14.25 -9.20 8.84
C LYS A 247 -13.09 -9.84 8.08
N TYR A 248 -11.91 -9.20 8.06
CA TYR A 248 -10.73 -9.75 7.40
C TYR A 248 -10.25 -11.06 8.04
N GLN A 249 -10.25 -11.15 9.37
CA GLN A 249 -9.88 -12.36 10.10
C GLN A 249 -10.85 -13.52 9.82
N ALA A 250 -12.16 -13.25 9.85
CA ALA A 250 -13.17 -14.25 9.54
C ALA A 250 -13.03 -14.77 8.10
N PHE A 251 -12.78 -13.87 7.14
CA PHE A 251 -12.52 -14.24 5.75
C PHE A 251 -11.27 -15.12 5.60
N ALA A 252 -10.17 -14.75 6.28
CA ALA A 252 -8.93 -15.54 6.26
C ALA A 252 -9.14 -16.95 6.83
N GLN A 253 -9.88 -17.09 7.93
CA GLN A 253 -10.23 -18.39 8.52
C GLN A 253 -11.09 -19.25 7.60
N THR A 254 -12.09 -18.63 6.95
CA THR A 254 -13.00 -19.32 6.03
C THR A 254 -12.27 -19.84 4.78
N LEU A 255 -11.30 -19.07 4.28
CA LEU A 255 -10.45 -19.50 3.17
C LEU A 255 -9.52 -20.67 3.55
N GLN A 256 -8.94 -20.65 4.75
CA GLN A 256 -8.11 -21.76 5.22
C GLN A 256 -8.93 -23.05 5.36
N GLN A 257 -10.16 -22.95 5.85
CA GLN A 257 -11.07 -24.10 5.98
C GLN A 257 -11.56 -24.63 4.63
N SER A 258 -11.93 -23.74 3.70
CA SER A 258 -12.44 -24.14 2.38
C SER A 258 -11.36 -24.72 1.46
N ARG A 259 -10.08 -24.35 1.67
CA ARG A 259 -8.95 -24.82 0.87
C ARG A 259 -8.34 -26.15 1.32
N GLY A 260 -8.80 -26.73 2.44
CA GLY A 260 -8.47 -28.12 2.81
C GLY A 260 -7.00 -28.49 2.64
N PHE A 261 -6.06 -27.59 2.97
CA PHE A 261 -4.65 -27.94 3.06
C PHE A 261 -4.37 -28.37 4.49
N GLY A 262 -4.02 -29.65 4.63
CA GLY A 262 -3.51 -30.22 5.85
C GLY A 262 -2.38 -29.37 6.39
N SER A 263 -2.45 -29.12 7.69
CA SER A 263 -1.32 -28.68 8.50
C SER A 263 -0.24 -29.77 8.47
N GLU A 264 0.62 -29.76 7.47
CA GLU A 264 1.89 -30.49 7.47
C GLU A 264 2.81 -29.84 6.44
N PHE A 265 3.70 -28.95 6.91
CA PHE A 265 5.16 -29.01 6.76
C PHE A 265 5.78 -27.93 7.65
#